data_AF-A0ABD0N228-F1
#
_entry.id   AF-A0ABD0N228-F1
#
_cell.length_a   1.000
_cell.length_b   1.000
_cell.length_c   1.000
_cell.angle_alpha   90.00
_cell.angle_beta   90.00
_cell.angle_gamma   90.00
#
_symmetry.space_group_name_H-M   'P 1'
#
loop_
_entity.id
_entity.type
_entity.pdbx_description
1 polymer ?
#
loop_
_entity_poly.entity_id
_entity_poly.type
_entity_poly.pdbx_seq_one_letter_code
_entity_poly.pdbx_strand_id
1 'polypeptide(L)' 'QGCISLLVLLDLSAAFDTIDHDILIDRLQNYARIQGQALRWFRSYLSDRYHFVYLNG' A
#
# COMPACT_ATOMS: atom_id res chain seq x y z
N GLN A 1 17.63 8.05 -23.82
CA GLN A 1 17.64 8.21 -22.35
C GLN A 1 16.61 7.22 -21.81
N GLY A 2 17.06 6.14 -21.17
CA GLY A 2 16.16 5.06 -20.73
C GLY A 2 15.41 5.46 -19.46
N CYS A 3 14.09 5.35 -19.47
CA CYS A 3 13.29 5.47 -18.25
C CYS A 3 13.36 4.13 -17.51
N ILE A 4 13.86 4.15 -16.28
CA ILE A 4 13.86 2.95 -15.43
C ILE A 4 12.43 2.73 -14.96
N SER A 5 11.79 1.68 -15.46
CA SER A 5 10.46 1.25 -15.02
C SER A 5 10.62 0.18 -13.94
N LEU A 6 10.32 0.53 -12.69
CA LEU A 6 10.32 -0.43 -11.57
C LEU A 6 8.91 -1.03 -11.44
N LEU A 7 8.76 -2.30 -11.83
CA LEU A 7 7.52 -3.04 -11.61
C LEU A 7 7.64 -3.85 -10.32
N VAL A 8 6.84 -3.49 -9.33
CA VAL A 8 6.80 -4.16 -8.01
C VAL A 8 5.44 -4.83 -7.88
N LEU A 9 5.40 -6.14 -8.11
CA LEU A 9 4.21 -6.97 -7.96
C LEU A 9 4.20 -7.52 -6.52
N LEU A 10 3.51 -6.84 -5.60
CA LEU A 10 3.35 -7.26 -4.21
C LEU A 10 1.94 -7.85 -4.05
N ASP A 11 1.84 -9.18 -3.96
CA ASP A 11 0.63 -9.82 -3.45
C ASP A 11 0.66 -9.75 -1.93
N LEU A 12 0.04 -8.70 -1.38
CA LEU A 12 0.18 -8.34 0.04
C LEU A 12 -1.15 -8.01 0.71
N SER A 13 -2.25 -8.31 0.04
CA SER A 13 -3.62 -8.12 0.55
C SER A 13 -3.94 -8.99 1.78
N ALA A 14 -3.20 -10.06 2.09
CA ALA A 14 -3.39 -10.79 3.35
C ALA A 14 -2.45 -10.29 4.47
N ALA A 15 -1.21 -9.99 4.12
CA ALA A 15 -0.16 -9.65 5.09
C ALA A 15 -0.18 -8.17 5.52
N PHE A 16 -0.71 -7.24 4.71
CA PHE A 16 -0.86 -5.84 5.12
C PHE A 16 -2.16 -5.54 5.89
N ASP A 17 -3.19 -6.40 5.81
CA ASP A 17 -4.41 -6.24 6.64
C ASP A 17 -4.16 -6.42 8.15
N THR A 18 -3.06 -7.09 8.50
CA THR A 18 -2.70 -7.42 9.88
C THR A 18 -1.61 -6.53 10.45
N ILE A 19 -0.95 -5.73 9.61
CA ILE A 19 0.14 -4.84 10.03
C ILE A 19 -0.42 -3.43 10.14
N ASP A 20 -0.05 -2.73 11.21
CA ASP A 20 -0.38 -1.32 11.40
C ASP A 20 0.06 -0.50 10.17
N HIS A 21 -0.93 0.07 9.48
CA HIS A 21 -0.72 0.78 8.23
C HIS A 21 0.17 2.03 8.40
N ASP A 22 0.14 2.70 9.57
CA ASP A 22 0.96 3.88 9.82
C ASP A 22 2.43 3.49 9.97
N ILE A 23 2.73 2.38 10.65
CA ILE A 23 4.10 1.85 10.76
C ILE A 23 4.63 1.45 9.37
N LEU A 24 3.79 0.84 8.55
CA LEU A 24 4.18 0.44 7.19
C LEU A 24 4.48 1.65 6.30
N ILE A 25 3.61 2.66 6.33
CA ILE A 25 3.79 3.91 5.58
C ILE A 25 5.04 4.65 6.05
N ASP A 26 5.28 4.73 7.36
CA ASP A 26 6.49 5.32 7.92
C ASP A 26 7.75 4.58 7.44
N ARG A 27 7.72 3.24 7.42
CA ARG A 27 8.84 2.44 6.91
C ARG A 27 9.09 2.67 5.42
N LEU A 28 8.04 2.71 4.61
CA LEU A 28 8.16 2.99 3.17
C LEU A 28 8.75 4.38 2.93
N GLN A 29 8.38 5.37 3.73
CA GLN A 29 8.92 6.73 3.64
C GLN A 29 10.37 6.82 4.13
N ASN A 30 10.71 6.22 5.26
CA ASN A 30 11.98 6.43 5.95
C ASN A 30 13.06 5.41 5.58
N TYR A 31 12.71 4.13 5.42
CA TYR A 31 13.66 3.07 5.07
C TYR A 31 13.80 2.91 3.55
N ALA A 32 12.67 2.83 2.84
CA ALA A 32 12.68 2.67 1.38
C ALA A 32 12.82 4.00 0.62
N ARG A 33 12.80 5.14 1.34
CA ARG A 33 12.87 6.50 0.79
C ARG A 33 11.82 6.78 -0.30
N ILE A 34 10.68 6.09 -0.23
CA ILE A 34 9.56 6.28 -1.16
C ILE A 34 8.84 7.57 -0.77
N GLN A 35 8.73 8.50 -1.71
CA GLN A 35 8.16 9.82 -1.48
C GLN A 35 7.25 10.23 -2.64
N GLY A 36 6.53 11.35 -2.47
CA GLY A 36 5.71 11.93 -3.52
C GLY A 36 4.52 11.05 -3.92
N GLN A 37 4.29 10.92 -5.23
CA GLN A 37 3.09 10.24 -5.75
C GLN A 37 3.03 8.77 -5.38
N ALA A 38 4.18 8.09 -5.33
CA ALA A 38 4.24 6.68 -4.94
C ALA A 38 3.78 6.47 -3.49
N LEU A 39 4.21 7.33 -2.55
CA LEU A 39 3.79 7.23 -1.15
C LEU A 39 2.30 7.53 -0.98
N ARG A 40 1.76 8.50 -1.73
CA ARG A 40 0.32 8.78 -1.75
C ARG A 40 -0.49 7.61 -2.29
N TRP A 41 0.01 6.94 -3.33
CA TRP A 41 -0.60 5.74 -3.87
C TRP A 41 -0.65 4.61 -2.82
N PHE A 42 0.45 4.37 -2.10
CA PHE A 42 0.47 3.38 -1.01
C PHE A 42 -0.52 3.73 0.11
N ARG A 43 -0.61 5.00 0.53
CA ARG A 43 -1.61 5.43 1.53
C ARG A 43 -3.03 5.16 1.06
N SER A 44 -3.36 5.54 -0.18
CA SER A 44 -4.69 5.28 -0.75
C SER A 44 -5.00 3.79 -0.80
N TYR A 45 -4.04 2.98 -1.23
CA TYR A 45 -4.20 1.53 -1.36
C TYR A 45 -4.45 0.83 -0.01
N LEU A 46 -3.78 1.28 1.05
CA LEU A 46 -3.89 0.68 2.39
C LEU A 46 -5.08 1.22 3.20
N SER A 47 -5.54 2.44 2.94
CA SER A 47 -6.67 3.05 3.66
C SER A 47 -8.06 2.63 3.15
N ASP A 48 -8.20 2.16 1.90
CA ASP A 48 -9.51 1.85 1.27
C ASP A 48 -9.99 0.39 1.48
N ARG A 49 -9.63 -0.24 2.60
CA ARG A 49 -10.01 -1.62 2.90
C ARG A 49 -11.35 -1.69 3.62
N TYR A 50 -12.43 -1.47 2.88
CA TYR A 50 -13.79 -1.75 3.35
C TYR A 50 -14.18 -3.18 3.00
N HIS A 51 -14.21 -4.07 4.00
CA HIS A 51 -14.87 -5.36 3.86
C HIS A 51 -16.38 -5.17 4.01
N PHE A 52 -17.12 -5.14 2.91
CA PHE A 52 -18.58 -5.14 2.94
C PHE A 52 -19.10 -6.54 2.62
N VAL A 53 -19.78 -7.17 3.59
CA VAL A 53 -20.53 -8.40 3.36
C VAL A 53 -22.00 -8.02 3.31
N TYR A 54 -22.58 -8.07 2.12
CA TYR A 54 -24.02 -7.92 1.96
C TYR A 54 -24.69 -9.27 2.23
N LEU A 55 -25.27 -9.42 3.42
CA LEU A 55 -26.16 -10.54 3.71
C LEU A 55 -27.56 -10.16 3.23
N ASN A 56 -27.94 -10.62 2.04
CA ASN A 56 -29.36 -10.70 1.68
C ASN A 56 -29.99 -11.75 2.60
N GLY A 57 -30.92 -11.32 3.45
CA GLY A 57 -31.80 -12.21 4.21
C GLY A 57 -32.79 -12.93 3.31
#